data_AF-A0A2V7T292-F1
#
_entry.id   AF-A0A2V7T292-F1
#
_cell.length_a   1.000
_cell.length_b   1.000
_cell.length_c   1.000
_cell.angle_alpha   90.00
_cell.angle_beta   90.00
_cell.angle_gamma   90.00
#
_symmetry.space_group_name_H-M   'P 1'
#
loop_
_entity.id
_entity.type
_entity.pdbx_description
1 polymer ?
#
loop_
_entity_poly.entity_id
_entity_poly.type
_entity_poly.pdbx_seq_one_letter_code
_entity_poly.pdbx_strand_id
1 'polypeptide(L)'
;MRPDDTFARAFVPVGDAFAGLLIPVVESAADALILDQLGRVRRCADPRCGRVFQDETKNGRRRWCDMATCGNRAKAARHRMKLHT
;
A
#
# COMPACT_ATOMS: atom_id res chain seq x y z
N MET A 1 27.96 -0.69 -10.54
CA MET A 1 28.29 -2.12 -10.35
C MET A 1 29.49 -2.15 -9.44
N ARG A 2 29.34 -2.68 -8.22
CA ARG A 2 30.48 -2.83 -7.32
C ARG A 2 31.36 -3.99 -7.82
N PRO A 3 32.64 -4.07 -7.40
CA PRO A 3 33.56 -5.12 -7.85
C PRO A 3 33.14 -6.56 -7.52
N ASP A 4 32.13 -6.72 -6.65
CA ASP A 4 31.56 -7.96 -6.15
C ASP A 4 30.24 -8.37 -6.85
N ASP A 5 29.96 -7.81 -8.04
CA ASP A 5 28.71 -8.02 -8.79
C ASP A 5 27.45 -7.54 -8.05
N THR A 6 27.60 -6.77 -6.97
CA THR A 6 26.47 -6.20 -6.25
C THR A 6 26.07 -4.84 -6.80
N PHE A 7 24.76 -4.57 -6.73
CA PHE A 7 24.18 -3.29 -7.05
C PHE A 7 23.95 -2.52 -5.74
N ALA A 8 24.59 -1.35 -5.63
CA ALA A 8 24.25 -0.37 -4.60
C ALA A 8 23.29 0.65 -5.21
N ARG A 9 22.19 0.92 -4.51
CA ARG A 9 21.30 2.04 -4.81
C ARG A 9 21.54 3.15 -3.79
N ALA A 10 21.46 4.39 -4.25
CA ALA A 10 21.49 5.57 -3.39
C ALA A 10 20.36 6.50 -3.82
N PHE A 11 19.56 6.96 -2.86
CA PHE A 11 18.55 7.99 -3.08
C PHE A 11 19.14 9.34 -2.70
N VAL A 12 19.16 10.26 -3.66
CA VAL A 12 19.61 11.62 -3.45
C VAL A 12 18.38 12.51 -3.35
N PRO A 13 18.12 13.15 -2.19
CA PRO A 13 17.01 14.07 -2.07
C PRO A 13 17.26 15.27 -2.98
N VAL A 14 16.28 15.57 -3.83
CA VAL A 14 16.28 16.77 -4.67
C VAL A 14 15.12 17.63 -4.19
N GLY A 15 15.39 18.85 -3.72
CA GLY A 15 14.36 19.76 -3.25
C GLY A 15 14.70 20.45 -1.94
N ASP A 16 13.68 20.70 -1.13
CA ASP A 16 13.78 21.42 0.14
C ASP A 16 14.41 20.57 1.27
N ALA A 17 14.51 21.17 2.46
CA ALA A 17 15.05 20.53 3.65
C ALA A 17 14.31 19.25 4.07
N PHE A 18 13.10 19.01 3.57
CA PHE A 18 12.26 17.86 3.88
C PHE A 18 12.25 16.80 2.79
N ALA A 19 12.86 17.04 1.62
CA ALA A 19 12.89 16.08 0.52
C ALA A 19 13.43 14.70 0.95
N GLY A 20 14.34 14.66 1.94
CA GLY A 20 14.86 13.43 2.53
C GLY A 20 13.83 12.58 3.26
N LEU A 21 12.72 13.16 3.73
CA LEU A 21 11.68 12.43 4.47
C LEU A 21 10.95 11.38 3.61
N LEU A 22 10.97 11.53 2.28
CA LEU A 22 10.36 10.58 1.37
C LEU A 22 11.26 9.39 1.04
N ILE A 23 12.57 9.44 1.36
CA ILE A 23 13.52 8.38 1.01
C ILE A 23 13.05 7.00 1.48
N PRO A 24 12.60 6.78 2.73
CA PRO A 24 12.15 5.45 3.16
C PRO A 24 10.93 4.94 2.39
N VAL A 25 10.05 5.84 1.96
CA VAL A 25 8.87 5.51 1.15
C VAL A 25 9.29 5.08 -0.25
N VAL A 26 10.24 5.80 -0.86
CA VAL A 26 10.78 5.47 -2.18
C VAL A 26 11.57 4.18 -2.14
N GLU A 27 12.37 3.94 -1.09
CA GLU A 27 13.08 2.68 -0.85
C GLU A 27 12.12 1.51 -0.78
N SER A 28 11.06 1.64 0.03
CA SER A 28 10.03 0.61 0.17
C SER A 28 9.31 0.32 -1.16
N ALA A 29 9.04 1.36 -1.96
CA ALA A 29 8.44 1.21 -3.28
C ALA A 29 9.39 0.51 -4.26
N ALA A 30 10.68 0.86 -4.25
CA ALA A 30 11.70 0.21 -5.06
C ALA A 30 11.87 -1.27 -4.67
N ASP A 31 11.86 -1.60 -3.38
CA ASP A 31 11.90 -2.99 -2.91
C ASP A 31 10.67 -3.77 -3.36
N ALA A 32 9.48 -3.16 -3.29
CA ALA A 32 8.26 -3.80 -3.78
C ALA A 32 8.31 -4.08 -5.29
N LEU A 33 8.97 -3.24 -6.08
CA LEU A 33 9.18 -3.47 -7.51
C LEU A 33 10.19 -4.59 -7.78
N ILE A 34 11.35 -4.57 -7.10
CA ILE A 34 12.43 -5.54 -7.31
C ILE A 34 12.02 -6.95 -6.85
N LEU A 35 11.28 -7.04 -5.74
CA LEU A 35 10.84 -8.31 -5.14
C LEU A 35 9.49 -8.82 -5.67
N ASP A 36 8.97 -8.23 -6.76
CA ASP A 36 7.66 -8.55 -7.35
C ASP A 36 6.49 -8.52 -6.34
N GLN A 37 6.56 -7.60 -5.37
CA GLN A 37 5.51 -7.38 -4.36
C GLN A 37 4.55 -6.26 -4.73
N LEU A 38 4.71 -5.62 -5.89
CA LEU A 38 3.86 -4.50 -6.30
C LEU A 38 2.38 -4.91 -6.39
N GLY A 39 2.09 -6.15 -6.77
CA GLY A 39 0.72 -6.70 -6.78
C GLY A 39 0.05 -6.74 -5.40
N ARG A 40 0.82 -6.63 -4.30
CA ARG A 40 0.30 -6.52 -2.94
C ARG A 40 -0.09 -5.10 -2.57
N VAL A 41 0.33 -4.07 -3.31
CA VAL A 41 -0.14 -2.70 -3.09
C VAL A 41 -1.49 -2.54 -3.77
N ARG A 42 -2.53 -2.35 -2.96
CA ARG A 42 -3.93 -2.34 -3.42
C ARG A 42 -4.63 -1.04 -3.01
N ARG A 43 -5.61 -0.64 -3.81
CA ARG A 43 -6.55 0.44 -3.46
C ARG A 43 -7.65 -0.11 -2.57
N CYS A 44 -8.12 0.70 -1.61
CA CYS A 44 -9.31 0.38 -0.83
C CYS A 44 -10.52 0.14 -1.75
N ALA A 45 -11.29 -0.92 -1.49
CA ALA A 45 -12.48 -1.22 -2.28
C ALA A 45 -13.70 -0.31 -1.96
N ASP A 46 -13.57 0.62 -1.01
CA ASP A 46 -14.63 1.60 -0.73
C ASP A 46 -14.45 2.75 -1.72
N PRO A 47 -15.42 3.02 -2.61
CA PRO A 47 -15.32 4.08 -3.61
C PRO A 47 -15.18 5.48 -2.98
N ARG A 48 -15.51 5.62 -1.69
CA ARG A 48 -15.35 6.87 -0.93
C ARG A 48 -13.99 6.97 -0.23
N CYS A 49 -13.09 6.00 -0.41
CA CYS A 49 -11.79 5.93 0.26
C CYS A 49 -10.64 5.88 -0.76
N GLY A 50 -9.86 6.97 -0.86
CA GLY A 50 -8.71 7.07 -1.76
C GLY A 50 -7.41 6.43 -1.26
N ARG A 51 -7.44 5.71 -0.13
CA ARG A 51 -6.23 5.13 0.47
C ARG A 51 -5.73 3.91 -0.30
N VAL A 52 -4.41 3.79 -0.40
CA VAL A 52 -3.69 2.57 -0.80
C VAL A 52 -3.19 1.84 0.45
N PHE A 53 -2.98 0.52 0.35
CA PHE A 53 -2.45 -0.30 1.43
C PHE A 53 -1.65 -1.49 0.88
N GLN A 54 -0.74 -2.03 1.68
CA GLN A 54 -0.05 -3.28 1.38
C GLN A 54 -0.85 -4.48 1.93
N ASP A 55 -1.07 -5.49 1.09
CA ASP A 55 -1.77 -6.73 1.44
C ASP A 55 -0.79 -7.76 2.00
N GLU A 56 -0.57 -7.66 3.30
CA GLU A 56 0.24 -8.60 4.10
C GLU A 56 -0.52 -9.87 4.47
N THR A 57 -1.76 -10.06 4.01
CA THR A 57 -2.50 -11.29 4.31
C THR A 57 -1.90 -12.46 3.54
N LYS A 58 -1.90 -13.64 4.18
CA LYS A 58 -1.37 -14.89 3.60
C LYS A 58 -1.86 -15.14 2.17
N ASN A 59 -3.13 -14.87 1.90
CA ASN A 59 -3.77 -15.17 0.62
C ASN A 59 -3.86 -13.97 -0.34
N GLY A 60 -3.42 -12.77 0.05
CA GLY A 60 -3.51 -11.57 -0.80
C GLY A 60 -4.95 -11.16 -1.14
N ARG A 61 -5.90 -11.38 -0.21
CA ARG A 61 -7.34 -11.15 -0.46
C ARG A 61 -7.92 -9.98 0.34
N ARG A 62 -7.10 -9.15 0.98
CA ARG A 62 -7.58 -7.99 1.73
C ARG A 62 -8.18 -6.98 0.76
N ARG A 63 -9.40 -6.54 1.04
CA ARG A 63 -10.15 -5.57 0.20
C ARG A 63 -10.18 -4.15 0.75
N TRP A 64 -9.92 -3.98 2.04
CA TRP A 64 -10.13 -2.71 2.74
C TRP A 64 -8.83 -2.22 3.36
N CYS A 65 -8.58 -0.90 3.31
CA CYS A 65 -7.38 -0.31 3.90
C CYS A 65 -7.32 -0.51 5.42
N ASP A 66 -8.45 -0.68 6.07
CA ASP A 66 -8.56 -0.97 7.50
C ASP A 66 -9.93 -1.60 7.81
N MET A 67 -9.96 -2.52 8.76
CA MET A 67 -11.18 -3.23 9.15
C MET A 67 -12.09 -2.36 10.03
N ALA A 68 -11.51 -1.56 10.93
CA ALA A 68 -12.28 -0.73 11.87
C ALA A 68 -13.10 0.36 11.17
N THR A 69 -12.58 0.86 10.03
CA THR A 69 -13.21 1.90 9.23
C THR A 69 -13.93 1.35 8.00
N CYS A 70 -13.20 1.09 6.91
CA CYS A 70 -13.79 0.73 5.61
C CYS A 70 -14.44 -0.66 5.64
N GLY A 71 -13.83 -1.63 6.35
CA GLY A 71 -14.41 -2.96 6.52
C GLY A 71 -15.75 -2.93 7.26
N ASN A 72 -15.84 -2.18 8.36
CA ASN A 72 -17.07 -2.00 9.13
C ASN A 72 -18.14 -1.22 8.35
N ARG A 73 -17.76 -0.18 7.60
CA ARG A 73 -18.69 0.54 6.71
C ARG A 73 -19.33 -0.40 5.69
N ALA A 74 -18.54 -1.27 5.06
CA ALA A 74 -19.04 -2.27 4.12
C ALA A 74 -19.95 -3.32 4.79
N LYS A 75 -19.65 -3.74 6.02
CA LYS A 75 -20.55 -4.62 6.81
C LYS A 75 -21.88 -3.92 7.09
N ALA A 76 -21.86 -2.67 7.56
CA ALA A 76 -23.06 -1.90 7.88
C ALA A 76 -23.95 -1.65 6.64
N ALA A 77 -23.35 -1.35 5.48
CA ALA A 77 -24.08 -1.20 4.22
C ALA A 77 -24.81 -2.49 3.83
N ARG A 78 -24.12 -3.65 3.89
CA ARG A 78 -24.73 -4.96 3.61
C ARG A 78 -25.85 -5.30 4.59
N HIS A 79 -25.69 -4.95 5.88
CA HIS A 79 -26.74 -5.15 6.87
C HIS A 79 -27.99 -4.33 6.54
N ARG A 80 -27.83 -3.03 6.21
CA ARG A 80 -28.96 -2.18 5.81
C ARG A 80 -29.68 -2.73 4.57
N MET A 81 -28.94 -3.19 3.56
CA MET A 81 -29.55 -3.78 2.35
C MET A 81 -30.45 -4.99 2.68
N LYS A 82 -30.05 -5.82 3.64
CA LYS A 82 -30.86 -6.96 4.10
C LYS A 82 -32.10 -6.56 4.90
N LEU A 83 -32.09 -5.40 5.56
CA LEU A 83 -33.24 -4.89 6.31
C LEU A 83 -34.26 -4.17 5.42
N HIS A 84 -33.83 -3.72 4.24
CA HIS A 84 -34.71 -3.09 3.24
C HIS A 84 -35.30 -4.11 2.24
N THR A 85 -35.02 -5.40 2.43
CA THR A 85 -35.66 -6.53 1.74
C THR A 85 -36.55 -7.25 2.74
#